data_AF-A0AAE5RY41-F1
#
_entry.id   AF-A0AAE5RY41-F1
#
_cell.length_a   1.000
_cell.length_b   1.000
_cell.length_c   1.000
_cell.angle_alpha   90.00
_cell.angle_beta   90.00
_cell.angle_gamma   90.00
#
_symmetry.space_group_name_H-M   'P 1'
#
loop_
_entity.id
_entity.type
_entity.pdbx_description
1 polymer ?
#
loop_
_entity_poly.entity_id
_entity_poly.type
_entity_poly.pdbx_seq_one_letter_code
_entity_poly.pdbx_strand_id
1 'polypeptide(L)'
;MGGPSGNLKKCLQEGMKLTHGENPADIDMEAGIYTWSLADDRLYGDTAIAALFGLDPLQTIRGLPLSSYIDRVHVSDQPLLTALIAKAVQDGLPYSAEYRVRNALNEFEFVMAVGRCFRDPAGNPSLYSGIIYPVRGLQ
;
A
#
# COMPACT_ATOMS: atom_id res chain seq x y z
N MET A 1 10.50 -11.59 33.55
CA MET A 1 9.88 -12.21 32.35
C MET A 1 8.38 -11.94 32.40
N GLY A 2 7.82 -11.33 31.36
CA GLY A 2 6.39 -11.01 31.28
C GLY A 2 6.12 -10.03 30.14
N GLY A 3 6.09 -10.52 28.91
CA GLY A 3 5.86 -9.70 27.70
C GLY A 3 4.38 -9.37 27.48
N PRO A 4 4.06 -8.28 26.75
CA PRO A 4 2.67 -7.92 26.46
C PRO A 4 2.21 -8.59 25.15
N SER A 5 1.63 -9.79 25.25
CA SER A 5 1.10 -10.56 24.11
C SER A 5 -0.44 -10.40 23.91
N GLY A 6 -1.09 -9.46 24.60
CA GLY A 6 -2.56 -9.44 24.69
C GLY A 6 -3.30 -8.61 23.64
N ASN A 7 -2.69 -7.58 23.05
CA ASN A 7 -3.46 -6.53 22.37
C ASN A 7 -3.59 -6.66 20.84
N LEU A 8 -2.70 -7.37 20.15
CA LEU A 8 -2.81 -7.50 18.68
C LEU A 8 -4.01 -8.36 18.25
N LYS A 9 -4.33 -9.42 18.99
CA LYS A 9 -5.48 -10.29 18.65
C LYS A 9 -6.82 -9.58 18.81
N LYS A 10 -6.90 -8.61 19.72
CA LYS A 10 -8.13 -7.88 20.01
C LYS A 10 -8.43 -6.82 18.95
N CYS A 11 -7.42 -6.05 18.50
CA CYS A 11 -7.56 -5.14 17.36
C CYS A 11 -7.98 -5.86 16.07
N LEU A 12 -7.48 -7.09 15.83
CA LEU A 12 -7.85 -7.89 14.67
C LEU A 12 -9.29 -8.45 14.75
N GLN A 13 -9.81 -8.72 15.96
CA GLN A 13 -11.17 -9.23 16.15
C GLN A 13 -12.23 -8.13 16.17
N GLU A 14 -11.87 -6.92 16.62
CA GLU A 14 -12.82 -5.80 16.75
C GLU A 14 -13.05 -5.06 15.42
N GLY A 15 -12.14 -5.18 14.44
CA GLY A 15 -12.31 -4.62 13.08
C GLY A 15 -13.32 -5.37 12.19
N MET A 16 -13.80 -6.55 12.60
CA MET A 16 -14.68 -7.42 11.78
C MET A 16 -16.19 -7.25 12.07
N LYS A 17 -16.58 -6.25 12.86
CA LYS A 17 -17.99 -5.91 13.08
C LYS A 17 -18.34 -4.56 12.48
N LEU A 18 -18.39 -4.50 11.15
CA LEU A 18 -19.15 -3.48 10.45
C LEU A 18 -20.54 -4.07 10.18
N THR A 19 -21.52 -3.61 10.95
CA THR A 19 -22.92 -3.67 10.54
C THR A 19 -23.15 -2.48 9.61
N HIS A 20 -23.71 -2.69 8.42
CA HIS A 20 -25.00 -2.18 7.92
C HIS A 20 -25.12 -2.61 6.45
N GLY A 21 -26.32 -3.01 6.02
CA GLY A 21 -26.54 -3.76 4.78
C GLY A 21 -25.91 -3.15 3.52
N GLU A 22 -25.12 -3.97 2.81
CA GLU A 22 -24.38 -3.56 1.63
C GLU A 22 -25.15 -3.96 0.36
N ASN A 23 -25.50 -2.94 -0.42
CA ASN A 23 -25.69 -3.10 -1.85
C ASN A 23 -24.34 -3.55 -2.44
N PRO A 24 -24.26 -4.66 -3.20
CA PRO A 24 -23.01 -5.14 -3.79
C PRO A 24 -22.34 -4.15 -4.77
N ALA A 25 -22.98 -3.00 -5.05
CA ALA A 25 -22.42 -1.91 -5.84
C ALA A 25 -21.57 -0.89 -5.04
N ASP A 26 -21.60 -0.95 -3.70
CA ASP A 26 -20.74 -0.14 -2.83
C ASP A 26 -19.47 -0.92 -2.47
N ILE A 27 -18.76 -1.45 -3.48
CA ILE A 27 -17.46 -2.10 -3.26
C ILE A 27 -16.52 -1.01 -2.73
N ASP A 28 -16.10 -1.19 -1.48
CA ASP A 28 -15.34 -0.25 -0.66
C ASP A 28 -14.24 0.46 -1.45
N MET A 29 -14.44 1.76 -1.66
CA MET A 29 -13.42 2.68 -2.21
C MET A 29 -12.40 3.07 -1.12
N GLU A 30 -12.04 2.13 -0.24
CA GLU A 30 -11.22 2.42 0.91
C GLU A 30 -9.78 2.75 0.48
N ALA A 31 -9.30 3.89 0.96
CA ALA A 31 -7.90 4.29 0.75
C ALA A 31 -7.02 3.60 1.79
N GLY A 32 -5.97 2.91 1.33
CA GLY A 32 -4.95 2.35 2.21
C GLY A 32 -3.77 3.30 2.41
N ILE A 33 -3.19 3.27 3.61
CA ILE A 33 -1.95 3.99 3.93
C ILE A 33 -0.74 3.06 3.87
N TYR A 34 0.39 3.61 3.44
CA TYR A 34 1.66 2.91 3.49
C TYR A 34 2.82 3.79 3.91
N THR A 35 3.87 3.14 4.42
CA THR A 35 5.19 3.72 4.62
C THR A 35 6.24 2.72 4.17
N TRP A 36 7.09 3.12 3.24
CA TRP A 36 8.26 2.39 2.79
C TRP A 36 9.51 2.97 3.45
N SER A 37 10.21 2.13 4.20
CA SER A 37 11.54 2.41 4.69
C SER A 37 12.56 2.03 3.63
N LEU A 38 13.33 3.03 3.19
CA LEU A 38 14.31 2.89 2.12
C LEU A 38 15.58 2.18 2.58
N ALA A 39 15.88 2.20 3.88
CA ALA A 39 17.10 1.64 4.45
C ALA A 39 17.10 0.10 4.47
N ASP A 40 15.93 -0.50 4.71
CA ASP A 40 15.74 -1.95 4.85
C ASP A 40 14.87 -2.56 3.74
N ASP A 41 14.44 -1.75 2.77
CA ASP A 41 13.46 -2.11 1.74
C ASP A 41 12.23 -2.79 2.35
N ARG A 42 11.52 -2.08 3.23
CA ARG A 42 10.29 -2.56 3.88
C ARG A 42 9.14 -1.59 3.73
N LEU A 43 8.14 -1.98 2.96
CA LEU A 43 6.89 -1.27 2.80
C LEU A 43 5.85 -1.87 3.76
N TYR A 44 5.49 -1.06 4.75
CA TYR A 44 4.46 -1.32 5.74
C TYR A 44 3.14 -0.76 5.22
N GLY A 45 2.14 -1.63 5.06
CA GLY A 45 0.81 -1.26 4.58
C GLY A 45 -0.26 -1.73 5.57
N ASP A 46 -1.34 -0.98 5.66
CA ASP A 46 -2.53 -1.39 6.44
C ASP A 46 -3.31 -2.54 5.76
N THR A 47 -4.49 -2.85 6.30
CA THR A 47 -5.38 -3.88 5.78
C THR A 47 -5.98 -3.51 4.42
N ALA A 48 -6.19 -2.21 4.14
CA ALA A 48 -6.70 -1.75 2.86
C ALA A 48 -5.65 -1.90 1.75
N ILE A 49 -4.38 -1.58 2.03
CA ILE A 49 -3.26 -1.90 1.13
C ILE A 49 -3.19 -3.41 0.85
N ALA A 50 -3.37 -4.25 1.88
CA ALA A 50 -3.40 -5.69 1.69
C ALA A 50 -4.52 -6.14 0.74
N ALA A 51 -5.72 -5.58 0.90
CA ALA A 51 -6.87 -5.87 0.06
C ALA A 51 -6.63 -5.45 -1.41
N LEU A 52 -6.18 -4.21 -1.64
CA LEU A 52 -5.91 -3.66 -2.98
C LEU A 52 -4.89 -4.51 -3.76
N PHE A 53 -3.84 -4.99 -3.10
CA PHE A 53 -2.79 -5.78 -3.74
C PHE A 53 -3.03 -7.30 -3.65
N GLY A 54 -4.12 -7.76 -3.04
CA GLY A 54 -4.38 -9.18 -2.80
C GLY A 54 -3.28 -9.89 -2.00
N LEU A 55 -2.74 -9.22 -0.99
CA LEU A 55 -1.67 -9.71 -0.12
C LEU A 55 -2.20 -10.11 1.26
N ASP A 56 -1.42 -10.88 2.01
CA ASP A 56 -1.74 -11.23 3.41
C ASP A 56 -1.62 -9.97 4.31
N PRO A 57 -2.70 -9.54 4.98
CA PRO A 57 -2.66 -8.36 5.86
C PRO A 57 -1.65 -8.45 7.00
N LEU A 58 -1.37 -9.64 7.53
CA LEU A 58 -0.36 -9.80 8.57
C LEU A 58 1.06 -9.60 8.04
N GLN A 59 1.29 -9.86 6.75
CA GLN A 59 2.58 -9.63 6.11
C GLN A 59 2.76 -8.15 5.76
N THR A 60 1.72 -7.49 5.23
CA THR A 60 1.79 -6.05 4.91
C THR A 60 2.05 -5.20 6.14
N ILE A 61 1.42 -5.52 7.28
CA ILE A 61 1.65 -4.82 8.56
C ILE A 61 3.08 -5.04 9.08
N ARG A 62 3.68 -6.21 8.81
CA ARG A 62 5.06 -6.53 9.21
C ARG A 62 6.13 -5.97 8.27
N GLY A 63 5.72 -5.45 7.11
CA GLY A 63 6.62 -4.94 6.10
C GLY A 63 7.04 -6.02 5.09
N LEU A 64 6.69 -5.80 3.83
CA LEU A 64 7.16 -6.59 2.69
C LEU A 64 8.14 -5.77 1.84
N PRO A 65 9.06 -6.41 1.10
CA PRO A 65 9.91 -5.67 0.17
C PRO A 65 9.06 -5.00 -0.92
N LEU A 66 9.53 -3.87 -1.47
CA LEU A 66 8.80 -3.15 -2.51
C LEU A 66 8.47 -4.07 -3.71
N SER A 67 9.37 -5.00 -4.03
CA SER A 67 9.17 -5.98 -5.10
C SER A 67 7.90 -6.82 -4.91
N SER A 68 7.49 -7.15 -3.69
CA SER A 68 6.25 -7.88 -3.42
C SER A 68 5.00 -7.12 -3.87
N TYR A 69 5.06 -5.78 -3.91
CA TYR A 69 3.99 -4.94 -4.43
C TYR A 69 4.09 -4.80 -5.96
N ILE A 70 5.30 -4.62 -6.49
CA ILE A 70 5.54 -4.54 -7.95
C ILE A 70 5.13 -5.83 -8.67
N ASP A 71 5.34 -6.99 -8.06
CA ASP A 71 4.92 -8.29 -8.60
C ASP A 71 3.39 -8.42 -8.76
N ARG A 72 2.63 -7.62 -8.01
CA ARG A 72 1.17 -7.53 -8.08
C ARG A 72 0.69 -6.46 -9.06
N VAL A 73 1.58 -5.63 -9.61
CA VAL A 73 1.26 -4.62 -10.62
C VAL A 73 1.22 -5.27 -12.01
N HIS A 74 0.29 -4.81 -12.86
CA HIS A 74 0.18 -5.28 -14.24
C HIS A 74 1.52 -5.08 -14.98
N VAL A 75 1.96 -6.09 -15.74
CA VAL A 75 3.32 -6.14 -16.32
C VAL A 75 3.65 -4.95 -17.22
N SER A 76 2.67 -4.37 -17.91
CA SER A 76 2.89 -3.17 -18.74
C SER A 76 3.14 -1.90 -17.92
N ASP A 77 2.69 -1.86 -16.67
CA ASP A 77 2.72 -0.67 -15.82
C ASP A 77 3.99 -0.67 -14.94
N GLN A 78 4.59 -1.85 -14.71
CA GLN A 78 5.79 -2.01 -13.87
C GLN A 78 6.99 -1.14 -14.29
N PRO A 79 7.38 -1.04 -15.58
CA PRO A 79 8.54 -0.23 -15.97
C PRO A 79 8.34 1.25 -15.66
N LEU A 80 7.14 1.78 -15.98
CA LEU A 80 6.80 3.18 -15.73
C LEU A 80 6.73 3.46 -14.23
N LEU A 81 6.03 2.62 -13.46
CA LEU A 81 5.91 2.73 -12.02
C LEU A 81 7.29 2.73 -11.32
N THR A 82 8.17 1.80 -11.69
CA THR A 82 9.51 1.69 -11.10
C THR A 82 10.36 2.93 -11.41
N ALA A 83 10.29 3.44 -12.64
CA ALA A 83 11.01 4.65 -13.03
C ALA A 83 10.51 5.88 -12.24
N LEU A 84 9.20 5.99 -12.03
CA LEU A 84 8.61 7.09 -11.29
C LEU A 84 8.94 7.03 -9.79
N ILE A 85 8.91 5.84 -9.17
CA ILE A 85 9.34 5.64 -7.77
C ILE A 85 10.80 6.05 -7.62
N ALA A 86 11.68 5.58 -8.51
CA ALA A 86 13.10 5.93 -8.49
C ALA A 86 13.33 7.44 -8.59
N LYS A 87 12.57 8.12 -9.46
CA LYS A 87 12.61 9.57 -9.60
C LYS A 87 12.15 10.28 -8.32
N ALA A 88 11.03 9.87 -7.74
CA ALA A 88 10.46 10.48 -6.53
C ALA A 88 11.37 10.32 -5.31
N VAL A 89 12.09 9.21 -5.21
CA VAL A 89 13.12 8.99 -4.17
C VAL A 89 14.31 9.93 -4.39
N GLN A 90 14.72 10.16 -5.64
CA GLN A 90 15.86 11.02 -5.96
C GLN A 90 15.56 12.51 -5.71
N ASP A 91 14.46 13.04 -6.25
CA ASP A 91 14.13 14.46 -6.17
C ASP A 91 13.42 14.85 -4.85
N GLY A 92 12.76 13.89 -4.20
CA GLY A 92 11.99 14.12 -2.98
C GLY A 92 10.69 14.88 -3.20
N LEU A 93 10.20 14.94 -4.44
CA LEU A 93 8.96 15.62 -4.78
C LEU A 93 7.75 14.71 -4.52
N PRO A 94 6.55 15.31 -4.32
CA PRO A 94 5.31 14.55 -4.34
C PRO A 94 5.16 13.80 -5.66
N TYR A 95 4.69 12.57 -5.56
CA TYR A 95 4.46 11.68 -6.67
C TYR A 95 3.01 11.24 -6.69
N SER A 96 2.47 11.12 -7.90
CA SER A 96 1.19 10.47 -8.17
C SER A 96 1.33 9.53 -9.36
N ALA A 97 0.77 8.33 -9.29
CA ALA A 97 0.58 7.50 -10.47
C ALA A 97 -0.70 6.67 -10.38
N GLU A 98 -1.30 6.52 -11.56
CA GLU A 98 -2.37 5.58 -11.81
C GLU A 98 -1.80 4.32 -12.47
N TYR A 99 -2.14 3.15 -11.94
CA TYR A 99 -1.70 1.86 -12.48
C TYR A 99 -2.65 0.74 -12.05
N ARG A 100 -2.49 -0.43 -12.65
CA ARG A 100 -3.30 -1.61 -12.33
C ARG A 100 -2.62 -2.51 -11.32
N VAL A 101 -3.34 -2.89 -10.28
CA VAL A 101 -2.93 -3.88 -9.27
C VAL A 101 -3.80 -5.13 -9.35
N ARG A 102 -3.23 -6.27 -8.99
CA ARG A 102 -3.93 -7.55 -8.95
C ARG A 102 -4.51 -7.77 -7.56
N ASN A 103 -5.83 -7.83 -7.44
CA ASN A 103 -6.53 -8.09 -6.19
C ASN A 103 -6.46 -9.59 -5.78
N ALA A 104 -7.06 -9.95 -4.63
CA ALA A 104 -7.08 -11.34 -4.15
C ALA A 104 -7.81 -12.33 -5.08
N LEU A 105 -8.72 -11.84 -5.93
CA LEU A 105 -9.45 -12.62 -6.93
C LEU A 105 -8.66 -12.80 -8.23
N ASN A 106 -7.42 -12.29 -8.31
CA ASN A 106 -6.58 -12.23 -9.50
C ASN A 106 -7.13 -11.35 -10.63
N GLU A 107 -8.01 -10.41 -10.30
CA GLU A 107 -8.52 -9.40 -11.22
C GLU A 107 -7.66 -8.13 -11.12
N PHE A 108 -7.58 -7.38 -12.21
CA PHE A 108 -6.83 -6.13 -12.23
C PHE A 108 -7.76 -4.94 -12.05
N GLU A 109 -7.41 -4.09 -11.08
CA GLU A 109 -8.15 -2.88 -10.73
C GLU A 109 -7.22 -1.66 -10.83
N PHE A 110 -7.78 -0.52 -11.23
CA PHE A 110 -7.03 0.73 -11.26
C PHE A 110 -6.93 1.32 -9.85
N VAL A 111 -5.73 1.75 -9.50
CA VAL A 111 -5.47 2.49 -8.27
C VAL A 111 -4.71 3.77 -8.58
N MET A 112 -4.92 4.78 -7.76
CA MET A 112 -4.07 5.97 -7.71
C MET A 112 -3.21 5.89 -6.45
N ALA A 113 -1.89 5.95 -6.62
CA ALA A 113 -0.95 6.09 -5.52
C ALA A 113 -0.47 7.54 -5.44
N VAL A 114 -0.53 8.14 -4.26
CA VAL A 114 0.03 9.47 -3.99
C VAL A 114 0.94 9.38 -2.77
N GLY A 115 2.16 9.91 -2.87
CA GLY A 115 3.11 9.85 -1.76
C GLY A 115 4.23 10.86 -1.88
N ARG A 116 5.09 10.91 -0.86
CA ARG A 116 6.27 11.77 -0.83
C ARG A 116 7.43 11.06 -0.14
N CYS A 117 8.65 11.41 -0.56
CA CYS A 117 9.86 11.00 0.14
C CYS A 117 10.22 12.01 1.23
N PHE A 118 10.57 11.50 2.39
CA PHE A 118 11.14 12.22 3.52
C PHE A 118 12.63 11.94 3.58
N ARG A 119 13.38 12.95 4.04
CA ARG A 119 14.83 12.89 4.17
C ARG A 119 15.24 12.89 5.63
N ASP A 120 16.35 12.20 5.93
CA ASP A 120 17.00 12.25 7.24
C ASP A 120 17.68 13.62 7.48
N PRO A 121 18.23 13.89 8.69
CA PRO A 121 18.96 15.13 8.96
C PRO A 121 20.21 15.36 8.09
N ALA A 122 20.75 14.33 7.46
CA ALA A 122 21.87 14.43 6.52
C ALA A 122 21.41 14.69 5.07
N GLY A 123 20.11 14.76 4.81
CA GLY A 123 19.52 15.00 3.50
C GLY A 123 19.32 13.74 2.65
N ASN A 124 19.58 12.55 3.18
CA ASN A 124 19.40 11.29 2.45
C ASN A 124 17.92 10.86 2.47
N PRO A 125 17.39 10.29 1.38
CA PRO A 125 16.09 9.65 1.38
C PRO A 125 16.00 8.58 2.48
N SER A 126 14.97 8.64 3.33
CA SER A 126 14.82 7.74 4.48
C SER A 126 13.48 6.99 4.48
N LEU A 127 12.38 7.71 4.31
CA LEU A 127 11.04 7.14 4.32
C LEU A 127 10.27 7.64 3.09
N TYR A 128 9.38 6.81 2.58
CA TYR A 128 8.44 7.18 1.55
C TYR A 128 7.04 6.79 2.01
N SER A 129 6.13 7.75 2.18
CA SER A 129 4.79 7.45 2.71
C SER A 129 3.71 8.15 1.91
N GLY A 130 2.54 7.53 1.88
CA GLY A 130 1.44 7.96 1.05
C GLY A 130 0.18 7.13 1.25
N ILE A 131 -0.77 7.36 0.34
CA ILE A 131 -2.01 6.61 0.22
C ILE A 131 -2.09 5.92 -1.13
N ILE A 132 -2.84 4.83 -1.20
CA ILE A 132 -3.27 4.18 -2.42
C ILE A 132 -4.77 3.98 -2.31
N TYR A 133 -5.51 4.41 -3.32
CA TYR A 133 -6.98 4.28 -3.33
C TYR A 133 -7.46 3.81 -4.70
N PRO A 134 -8.56 3.04 -4.74
CA PRO A 134 -9.11 2.58 -6.00
C PRO A 134 -9.66 3.76 -6.79
N VAL A 135 -9.50 3.71 -8.11
CA VAL A 135 -10.10 4.68 -9.03
C VAL A 135 -10.84 3.93 -10.13
N ARG A 136 -11.93 4.53 -10.63
CA ARG A 136 -12.51 4.08 -11.89
C ARG A 136 -11.60 4.65 -12.97
N GLY A 137 -10.83 3.80 -13.64
CA GLY A 137 -9.78 4.21 -14.59
C GLY A 137 -10.26 5.35 -15.49
N LEU A 138 -9.42 6.37 -15.66
CA LEU A 138 -9.76 7.52 -16.51
C LEU A 138 -9.94 7.04 -17.95
N GLN A 139 -11.17 7.17 -18.47
CA GLN A 139 -11.48 7.02 -19.89
C GLN A 139 -10.97 8.22 -20.69
#